data_AF-A0A532D9B9-F1
#
_entry.id   AF-A0A532D9B9-F1
#
_cell.length_a   1.000
_cell.length_b   1.000
_cell.length_c   1.000
_cell.angle_alpha   90.00
_cell.angle_beta   90.00
_cell.angle_gamma   90.00
#
_symmetry.space_group_name_H-M   'P 1'
#
loop_
_entity.id
_entity.type
_entity.pdbx_description
1 polymer ?
#
loop_
_entity_poly.entity_id
_entity_poly.type
_entity_poly.pdbx_seq_one_letter_code
_entity_poly.pdbx_strand_id
1 'polypeptide(L)'
;MADRTAAERTTVKDEKKRALDLALSQIEKQYGKGAIMKLGTAEPAAAVPSISTGSLGLDLALGIGGLPRGRVVEIFGPESSGKTTLTLHVIAETQRTGGVAAFIDAEHALDLGYAKKLGVDSDELLVSQPDTGEQALEIVETLVRSGAIDVIVVDSVAALVPRAEIEGEMGDAHMGLQARLMSQALRKLTAAIAKSHTTVIFINQIRMKLGVMFGNPETTTGGNALKFYA
;
A
#
# COMPACT_ATOMS: atom_id res chain seq x y z
N MET A 1 -28.21 -45.54 10.12
CA MET A 1 -27.22 -44.78 9.31
C MET A 1 -26.01 -45.70 9.15
N ALA A 2 -25.79 -46.24 7.96
CA ALA A 2 -24.78 -47.27 7.72
C ALA A 2 -23.36 -46.68 7.79
N ASP A 3 -22.51 -47.31 8.59
CA ASP A 3 -21.10 -46.97 8.73
C ASP A 3 -20.35 -47.45 7.49
N ARG A 4 -19.86 -46.52 6.65
CA ARG A 4 -19.16 -46.84 5.40
C ARG A 4 -17.84 -47.54 5.70
N THR A 5 -17.59 -48.65 5.00
CA THR A 5 -16.39 -49.48 5.14
C THR A 5 -15.10 -48.71 4.84
N ALA A 6 -13.97 -49.11 5.44
CA ALA A 6 -12.68 -48.42 5.25
C ALA A 6 -12.21 -48.36 3.78
N ALA A 7 -12.60 -49.33 2.95
CA ALA A 7 -12.33 -49.36 1.52
C ALA A 7 -13.16 -48.32 0.73
N GLU A 8 -14.44 -48.14 1.07
CA GLU A 8 -15.29 -47.07 0.51
C GLU A 8 -14.81 -45.67 0.91
N ARG A 9 -14.31 -45.51 2.15
CA ARG A 9 -13.75 -44.22 2.59
C ARG A 9 -12.46 -43.85 1.84
N THR A 10 -11.65 -44.84 1.47
CA THR A 10 -10.40 -44.64 0.72
C THR A 10 -10.68 -44.28 -0.75
N THR A 11 -11.59 -44.99 -1.41
CA THR A 11 -11.98 -44.72 -2.80
C THR A 11 -12.61 -43.33 -2.99
N VAL A 12 -13.51 -42.92 -2.10
CA VAL A 12 -14.10 -41.55 -2.11
C VAL A 12 -13.05 -40.46 -1.89
N LYS A 13 -11.99 -40.74 -1.11
CA LYS A 13 -10.89 -39.80 -0.89
C LYS A 13 -10.03 -39.62 -2.14
N ASP A 14 -9.80 -40.69 -2.89
CA ASP A 14 -9.03 -40.66 -4.14
C ASP A 14 -9.79 -39.96 -5.28
N GLU A 15 -11.10 -40.16 -5.37
CA GLU A 15 -11.95 -39.43 -6.34
C GLU A 15 -11.97 -37.92 -6.04
N LYS A 16 -12.12 -37.53 -4.78
CA LYS A 16 -12.06 -36.12 -4.36
C LYS A 16 -10.70 -35.50 -4.68
N LYS A 17 -9.60 -36.26 -4.50
CA LYS A 17 -8.25 -35.79 -4.81
C LYS A 17 -8.07 -35.56 -6.31
N ARG A 18 -8.53 -36.50 -7.15
CA ARG A 18 -8.50 -36.34 -8.62
C ARG A 18 -9.31 -35.14 -9.10
N ALA A 19 -10.52 -34.95 -8.56
CA ALA A 19 -11.35 -33.81 -8.90
C ALA A 19 -10.69 -32.48 -8.49
N LEU A 20 -10.05 -32.45 -7.31
CA LEU A 20 -9.27 -31.29 -6.85
C LEU A 20 -8.09 -31.00 -7.77
N ASP A 21 -7.28 -32.01 -8.13
CA ASP A 21 -6.11 -31.82 -8.99
C ASP A 21 -6.51 -31.32 -10.39
N LEU A 22 -7.65 -31.78 -10.92
CA LEU A 22 -8.20 -31.35 -12.19
C LEU A 22 -8.69 -29.89 -12.14
N ALA A 23 -9.36 -29.50 -11.05
CA ALA A 23 -9.76 -28.11 -10.81
C ALA A 23 -8.55 -27.18 -10.66
N LEU A 24 -7.52 -27.60 -9.92
CA LEU A 24 -6.26 -26.84 -9.77
C LEU A 24 -5.59 -26.63 -11.13
N SER A 25 -5.49 -27.68 -11.95
CA SER A 25 -4.90 -27.59 -13.30
C SER A 25 -5.70 -26.67 -14.23
N GLN A 26 -7.04 -26.71 -14.16
CA GLN A 26 -7.89 -25.79 -14.94
C GLN A 26 -7.68 -24.34 -14.53
N ILE A 27 -7.58 -24.06 -13.22
CA ILE A 27 -7.33 -22.71 -12.70
C ILE A 27 -5.97 -22.21 -13.18
N GLU A 28 -4.89 -22.99 -13.07
CA GLU A 28 -3.57 -22.59 -13.56
C GLU A 28 -3.54 -22.36 -15.08
N LYS A 29 -4.26 -23.18 -15.86
CA LYS A 29 -4.35 -23.01 -17.32
C LYS A 29 -5.11 -21.76 -17.71
N GLN A 30 -6.17 -21.41 -16.98
CA GLN A 30 -7.03 -20.27 -17.30
C GLN A 30 -6.46 -18.94 -16.79
N TYR A 31 -5.81 -18.94 -15.62
CA TYR A 31 -5.39 -17.72 -14.92
C TYR A 31 -3.86 -17.58 -14.76
N GLY A 32 -3.09 -18.55 -15.23
CA GLY A 32 -1.63 -18.55 -15.20
C GLY A 32 -1.03 -19.31 -14.02
N LYS A 33 0.28 -19.59 -14.12
CA LYS A 33 1.04 -20.22 -13.03
C LYS A 33 0.98 -19.37 -11.76
N GLY A 34 0.75 -20.00 -10.62
CA GLY A 34 0.65 -19.31 -9.32
C GLY A 34 -0.72 -18.72 -9.00
N ALA A 35 -1.72 -18.87 -9.89
CA ALA A 35 -3.10 -18.44 -9.61
C ALA A 35 -3.74 -19.19 -8.43
N ILE A 36 -3.26 -20.41 -8.13
CA ILE A 36 -3.66 -21.19 -6.96
C ILE A 36 -2.50 -22.08 -6.51
N MET A 37 -2.15 -22.06 -5.22
CA MET A 37 -1.04 -22.86 -4.67
C MET A 37 -1.42 -23.39 -3.28
N LYS A 38 -0.87 -24.54 -2.89
CA LYS A 38 -1.01 -25.04 -1.52
C LYS A 38 -0.06 -24.25 -0.62
N LEU A 39 -0.60 -23.65 0.44
CA LEU A 39 0.14 -22.74 1.32
C LEU A 39 1.41 -23.37 1.94
N GLY A 40 1.39 -24.68 2.21
CA GLY A 40 2.52 -25.42 2.77
C GLY A 40 3.49 -26.04 1.77
N THR A 41 3.25 -25.91 0.45
CA THR A 41 4.20 -26.32 -0.60
C THR A 41 4.91 -25.13 -1.25
N ALA A 42 4.53 -23.90 -0.87
CA ALA A 42 5.42 -22.76 -1.05
C ALA A 42 6.67 -23.01 -0.20
N GLU A 43 7.85 -22.67 -0.71
CA GLU A 43 9.09 -22.66 0.08
C GLU A 43 8.84 -22.03 1.46
N PRO A 44 9.51 -22.48 2.55
CA PRO A 44 9.32 -21.94 3.89
C PRO A 44 9.24 -20.42 3.79
N ALA A 45 8.09 -19.85 4.19
CA ALA A 45 7.66 -18.50 3.86
C ALA A 45 8.88 -17.58 3.73
N ALA A 46 9.32 -17.32 2.49
CA ALA A 46 10.50 -16.52 2.25
C ALA A 46 10.31 -15.22 3.02
N ALA A 47 11.33 -14.80 3.78
CA ALA A 47 11.25 -13.60 4.59
C ALA A 47 10.68 -12.48 3.73
N VAL A 48 9.56 -11.88 4.18
CA VAL A 48 8.85 -10.84 3.42
C VAL A 48 9.88 -9.74 3.09
N PRO A 49 10.20 -9.49 1.81
CA PRO A 49 11.22 -8.51 1.48
C PRO A 49 10.80 -7.15 2.02
N SER A 50 11.75 -6.43 2.62
CA SER A 50 11.48 -5.17 3.31
C SER A 50 12.48 -4.08 2.95
N ILE A 51 12.11 -2.84 3.22
CA ILE A 51 12.92 -1.63 3.08
C ILE A 51 13.11 -1.06 4.48
N SER A 52 14.36 -0.86 4.92
CA SER A 52 14.64 -0.26 6.23
C SER A 52 13.95 1.10 6.36
N THR A 53 13.44 1.38 7.55
CA THR A 53 12.85 2.68 7.88
C THR A 53 13.90 3.76 8.17
N GLY A 54 15.18 3.39 8.22
CA GLY A 54 16.27 4.22 8.74
C GLY A 54 16.30 4.31 10.27
N SER A 55 15.35 3.65 10.95
CA SER A 55 15.26 3.55 12.41
C SER A 55 15.34 2.10 12.86
N LEU A 56 16.46 1.74 13.50
CA LEU A 56 16.67 0.38 14.03
C LEU A 56 15.53 -0.05 14.98
N GLY A 57 15.07 0.86 15.84
CA GLY A 57 13.99 0.56 16.78
C GLY A 57 12.68 0.22 16.06
N LEU A 58 12.36 0.94 14.99
CA LEU A 58 11.14 0.69 14.21
C LEU A 58 11.26 -0.57 13.36
N ASP A 59 12.41 -0.81 12.72
CA ASP A 59 12.66 -2.03 11.93
C ASP A 59 12.54 -3.30 12.79
N LEU A 60 13.04 -3.26 14.03
CA LEU A 60 12.88 -4.34 15.00
C LEU A 60 11.42 -4.51 15.42
N ALA A 61 10.71 -3.41 15.69
CA ALA A 61 9.30 -3.46 16.11
C ALA A 61 8.38 -4.03 15.01
N LEU A 62 8.72 -3.80 13.74
CA LEU A 62 7.99 -4.35 12.58
C LEU A 62 8.23 -5.85 12.40
N GLY A 63 9.27 -6.43 13.01
CA GLY A 63 9.55 -7.87 13.02
C GLY A 63 10.05 -8.46 11.69
N ILE A 64 9.99 -7.69 10.60
CA ILE A 64 10.50 -8.07 9.26
C ILE A 64 11.68 -7.20 8.81
N GLY A 65 12.20 -6.34 9.69
CA GLY A 65 13.37 -5.50 9.40
C GLY A 65 13.09 -4.23 8.59
N GLY A 66 11.82 -3.84 8.42
CA GLY A 66 11.45 -2.62 7.69
C GLY A 66 10.03 -2.66 7.14
N LEU A 67 9.74 -1.76 6.20
CA LEU A 67 8.46 -1.69 5.49
C LEU A 67 8.38 -2.78 4.42
N PRO A 68 7.26 -3.52 4.31
CA PRO A 68 7.15 -4.61 3.34
C PRO A 68 7.09 -4.10 1.89
N ARG A 69 7.83 -4.77 1.00
CA ARG A 69 7.78 -4.55 -0.45
C ARG A 69 6.48 -5.07 -1.06
N GLY A 70 5.99 -4.38 -2.08
CA GLY A 70 4.74 -4.74 -2.78
C GLY A 70 3.50 -4.58 -1.91
N ARG A 71 3.50 -3.62 -0.97
CA ARG A 71 2.38 -3.35 -0.06
C ARG A 71 2.08 -1.85 0.02
N VAL A 72 0.87 -1.54 0.46
CA VAL A 72 0.47 -0.21 0.89
C VAL A 72 0.85 -0.04 2.34
N VAL A 73 1.34 1.14 2.74
CA VAL A 73 1.66 1.49 4.12
C VAL A 73 1.02 2.84 4.43
N GLU A 74 0.41 2.99 5.59
CA GLU A 74 -0.09 4.28 6.09
C GLU A 74 0.79 4.75 7.25
N ILE A 75 1.32 5.97 7.16
CA ILE A 75 2.01 6.66 8.25
C ILE A 75 1.19 7.88 8.62
N PHE A 76 0.56 7.85 9.79
CA PHE A 76 -0.30 8.93 10.26
C PHE A 76 0.09 9.39 11.67
N GLY A 77 -0.27 10.63 11.98
CA GLY A 77 0.11 11.27 13.23
C GLY A 77 -0.16 12.77 13.22
N PRO A 78 0.02 13.45 14.37
CA PRO A 78 -0.13 14.90 14.48
C PRO A 78 0.77 15.66 13.50
N GLU A 79 0.44 16.93 13.26
CA GLU A 79 1.34 17.83 12.54
C GLU A 79 2.72 17.87 13.22
N SER A 80 3.78 18.00 12.44
CA SER A 80 5.18 18.02 12.93
C SER A 80 5.62 16.78 13.74
N SER A 81 4.88 15.67 13.72
CA SER A 81 5.27 14.42 14.41
C SER A 81 6.40 13.64 13.73
N GLY A 82 6.97 14.16 12.64
CA GLY A 82 8.07 13.53 11.90
C GLY A 82 7.66 12.57 10.78
N LYS A 83 6.41 12.59 10.31
CA LYS A 83 5.92 11.71 9.23
C LYS A 83 6.77 11.83 7.95
N THR A 84 6.88 13.05 7.42
CA THR A 84 7.69 13.33 6.22
C THR A 84 9.16 13.00 6.45
N THR A 85 9.73 13.36 7.61
CA THR A 85 11.10 12.98 8.00
C THR A 85 11.33 11.47 7.95
N LEU A 86 10.41 10.67 8.51
CA LEU A 86 10.49 9.21 8.49
C LEU A 86 10.44 8.68 7.06
N THR A 87 9.55 9.21 6.21
CA THR A 87 9.49 8.78 4.81
C THR A 87 10.71 9.17 3.99
N LEU A 88 11.33 10.32 4.28
CA LEU A 88 12.59 10.72 3.65
C LEU A 88 13.74 9.79 4.06
N HIS A 89 13.75 9.28 5.29
CA HIS A 89 14.70 8.24 5.68
C HIS A 89 14.46 6.92 4.92
N VAL A 90 13.21 6.47 4.76
CA VAL A 90 12.89 5.29 3.94
C VAL A 90 13.38 5.48 2.50
N ILE A 91 13.20 6.66 1.92
CA ILE A 91 13.71 7.01 0.59
C ILE A 91 15.23 6.92 0.55
N ALA A 92 15.92 7.53 1.52
CA ALA A 92 17.37 7.49 1.60
C ALA A 92 17.92 6.06 1.75
N GLU A 93 17.29 5.21 2.56
CA GLU A 93 17.64 3.78 2.67
C GLU A 93 17.41 3.03 1.35
N THR A 94 16.31 3.32 0.65
CA THR A 94 16.01 2.73 -0.65
C THR A 94 17.09 3.07 -1.67
N GLN A 95 17.40 4.36 -1.82
CA GLN A 95 18.43 4.86 -2.74
C GLN A 95 19.82 4.31 -2.39
N ARG A 96 20.15 4.18 -1.10
CA ARG A 96 21.44 3.61 -0.66
C ARG A 96 21.64 2.17 -1.14
N THR A 97 20.56 1.41 -1.29
CA THR A 97 20.59 0.05 -1.84
C THR A 97 20.48 -0.01 -3.36
N GLY A 98 20.52 1.13 -4.05
CA GLY A 98 20.41 1.24 -5.51
C GLY A 98 18.97 1.21 -6.03
N GLY A 99 17.98 1.35 -5.15
CA GLY A 99 16.56 1.39 -5.53
C GLY A 99 16.11 2.79 -5.97
N VAL A 100 15.01 2.85 -6.69
CA VAL A 100 14.43 4.10 -7.21
C VAL A 100 13.25 4.53 -6.35
N ALA A 101 13.21 5.82 -6.00
CA ALA A 101 12.17 6.40 -5.17
C ALA A 101 11.40 7.49 -5.91
N ALA A 102 10.11 7.63 -5.59
CA ALA A 102 9.30 8.75 -6.02
C ALA A 102 8.55 9.40 -4.84
N PHE A 103 8.35 10.71 -4.93
CA PHE A 103 7.64 11.51 -3.94
C PHE A 103 6.53 12.33 -4.63
N ILE A 104 5.30 12.06 -4.24
CA ILE A 104 4.10 12.79 -4.68
C ILE A 104 3.79 13.84 -3.61
N ASP A 105 4.26 15.06 -3.84
CA ASP A 105 4.11 16.22 -2.96
C ASP A 105 2.78 16.91 -3.26
N ALA A 106 1.70 16.38 -2.73
CA ALA A 106 0.36 16.99 -2.81
C ALA A 106 0.21 18.17 -1.83
N GLU A 107 0.99 18.22 -0.74
CA GLU A 107 1.00 19.36 0.20
C GLU A 107 1.84 20.55 -0.29
N HIS A 108 2.62 20.39 -1.37
CA HIS A 108 3.51 21.42 -1.93
C HIS A 108 4.50 21.96 -0.88
N ALA A 109 4.96 21.07 0.00
CA ALA A 109 5.70 21.42 1.22
C ALA A 109 7.08 20.74 1.32
N LEU A 110 7.50 19.98 0.31
CA LEU A 110 8.78 19.28 0.33
C LEU A 110 9.98 20.24 0.24
N ASP A 111 10.84 20.23 1.27
CA ASP A 111 12.13 20.93 1.26
C ASP A 111 13.25 19.99 0.78
N LEU A 112 13.72 20.21 -0.45
CA LEU A 112 14.83 19.45 -1.05
C LEU A 112 16.15 19.61 -0.29
N GLY A 113 16.41 20.77 0.30
CA GLY A 113 17.61 21.02 1.11
C GLY A 113 17.59 20.25 2.42
N TYR A 114 16.41 20.11 3.05
CA TYR A 114 16.22 19.24 4.20
C TYR A 114 16.34 17.76 3.82
N ALA A 115 15.73 17.33 2.71
CA ALA A 115 15.84 15.96 2.21
C ALA A 115 17.31 15.55 1.97
N LYS A 116 18.12 16.41 1.33
CA LYS A 116 19.58 16.19 1.16
C LYS A 116 20.29 15.95 2.48
N LYS A 117 19.98 16.73 3.52
CA LYS A 117 20.58 16.58 4.86
C LYS A 117 20.22 15.25 5.52
N LEU A 118 19.07 14.66 5.16
CA LEU A 118 18.65 13.33 5.62
C LEU A 118 19.26 12.18 4.80
N GLY A 119 20.07 12.48 3.80
CA GLY A 119 20.76 11.48 2.96
C GLY A 119 19.98 11.05 1.73
N VAL A 120 18.91 11.77 1.36
CA VAL A 120 18.22 11.58 0.09
C VAL A 120 19.08 12.13 -1.04
N ASP A 121 19.29 11.32 -2.07
CA ASP A 121 19.82 11.79 -3.34
C ASP A 121 18.69 12.49 -4.11
N SER A 122 18.66 13.82 -4.04
CA SER A 122 17.60 14.59 -4.69
C SER A 122 17.73 14.63 -6.20
N ASP A 123 18.92 14.37 -6.75
CA ASP A 123 19.17 14.49 -8.18
C ASP A 123 18.52 13.30 -8.92
N GLU A 124 18.40 12.16 -8.22
CA GLU A 124 17.72 10.94 -8.69
C GLU A 124 16.30 10.74 -8.11
N LEU A 125 15.85 11.58 -7.16
CA LEU A 125 14.51 11.48 -6.60
C LEU A 125 13.46 11.99 -7.60
N LEU A 126 12.53 11.13 -8.00
CA LEU A 126 11.38 11.55 -8.81
C LEU A 126 10.38 12.33 -7.94
N VAL A 127 10.12 13.59 -8.27
CA VAL A 127 9.15 14.42 -7.54
C VAL A 127 8.01 14.83 -8.48
N SER A 128 6.78 14.73 -7.98
CA SER A 128 5.59 15.23 -8.66
C SER A 128 4.76 16.10 -7.73
N GLN A 129 4.36 17.27 -8.21
CA GLN A 129 3.41 18.17 -7.54
C GLN A 129 2.11 18.19 -8.34
N PRO A 130 1.16 17.27 -8.06
CA PRO A 130 -0.08 17.20 -8.79
C PRO A 130 -1.03 18.34 -8.41
N ASP A 131 -1.90 18.70 -9.35
CA ASP A 131 -2.97 19.68 -9.19
C ASP A 131 -4.22 19.07 -8.54
N THR A 132 -4.45 17.76 -8.72
CA THR A 132 -5.67 17.07 -8.24
C THR A 132 -5.36 15.70 -7.63
N GLY A 133 -6.26 15.23 -6.77
CA GLY A 133 -6.17 13.89 -6.16
C GLY A 133 -6.24 12.76 -7.20
N GLU A 134 -7.07 12.92 -8.24
CA GLU A 134 -7.12 11.96 -9.36
C GLU A 134 -5.77 11.86 -10.07
N GLN A 135 -5.19 13.00 -10.46
CA GLN A 135 -3.90 13.06 -11.15
C GLN A 135 -2.79 12.46 -10.30
N ALA A 136 -2.76 12.77 -9.00
CA ALA A 136 -1.79 12.19 -8.06
C ALA A 136 -1.84 10.65 -8.08
N LEU A 137 -3.04 10.07 -7.99
CA LEU A 137 -3.24 8.62 -7.94
C LEU A 137 -3.00 7.95 -9.31
N GLU A 138 -3.27 8.64 -10.42
CA GLU A 138 -2.92 8.18 -11.78
C GLU A 138 -1.40 8.15 -12.01
N ILE A 139 -0.66 9.13 -11.48
CA ILE A 139 0.80 9.14 -11.49
C ILE A 139 1.34 7.96 -10.66
N VAL A 140 0.81 7.73 -9.46
CA VAL A 140 1.17 6.56 -8.64
C VAL A 140 0.89 5.26 -9.41
N GLU A 141 -0.28 5.12 -10.05
CA GLU A 141 -0.61 3.93 -10.83
C GLU A 141 0.39 3.70 -11.97
N THR A 142 0.76 4.76 -12.69
CA THR A 142 1.71 4.69 -13.80
C THR A 142 3.09 4.25 -13.33
N LEU A 143 3.58 4.87 -12.25
CA LEU A 143 4.87 4.55 -11.64
C LEU A 143 4.91 3.10 -11.13
N VAL A 144 3.89 2.64 -10.41
CA VAL A 144 3.77 1.25 -9.95
C VAL A 144 3.79 0.28 -11.13
N ARG A 145 3.02 0.56 -12.19
CA ARG A 145 2.93 -0.32 -13.36
C ARG A 145 4.20 -0.38 -14.19
N SER A 146 5.07 0.63 -14.11
CA SER A 146 6.37 0.60 -14.77
C SER A 146 7.27 -0.53 -14.26
N GLY A 147 7.08 -0.95 -12.99
CA GLY A 147 7.93 -1.93 -12.32
C GLY A 147 9.34 -1.43 -12.02
N ALA A 148 9.63 -0.15 -12.25
CA ALA A 148 10.96 0.44 -12.08
C ALA A 148 11.14 1.19 -10.75
N ILE A 149 10.07 1.31 -9.93
CA ILE A 149 10.08 2.09 -8.68
C ILE A 149 10.00 1.15 -7.48
N ASP A 150 10.91 1.33 -6.51
CA ASP A 150 10.95 0.55 -5.27
C ASP A 150 10.05 1.13 -4.19
N VAL A 151 10.01 2.47 -4.05
CA VAL A 151 9.18 3.15 -3.07
C VAL A 151 8.52 4.40 -3.65
N ILE A 152 7.24 4.59 -3.34
CA ILE A 152 6.50 5.81 -3.66
C ILE A 152 5.92 6.37 -2.36
N VAL A 153 6.19 7.63 -2.07
CA VAL A 153 5.59 8.35 -0.94
C VAL A 153 4.53 9.31 -1.48
N VAL A 154 3.36 9.36 -0.85
CA VAL A 154 2.29 10.32 -1.14
C VAL A 154 2.08 11.19 0.09
N ASP A 155 2.49 12.46 0.00
CA ASP A 155 2.39 13.46 1.07
C ASP A 155 1.41 14.58 0.67
N SER A 156 0.15 14.56 1.11
CA SER A 156 -0.50 13.58 1.98
C SER A 156 -1.90 13.24 1.47
N VAL A 157 -2.52 12.19 2.03
CA VAL A 157 -3.91 11.82 1.71
C VAL A 157 -4.87 12.98 1.92
N ALA A 158 -4.63 13.83 2.93
CA ALA A 158 -5.49 14.99 3.19
C ALA A 158 -5.48 16.00 2.05
N ALA A 159 -4.36 16.12 1.33
CA ALA A 159 -4.17 17.01 0.19
C ALA A 159 -4.60 16.40 -1.16
N LEU A 160 -5.06 15.14 -1.19
CA LEU A 160 -5.62 14.52 -2.40
C LEU A 160 -7.06 15.04 -2.64
N VAL A 161 -7.18 16.31 -2.99
CA VAL A 161 -8.46 16.98 -3.21
C VAL A 161 -8.99 16.60 -4.60
N PRO A 162 -10.22 16.05 -4.70
CA PRO A 162 -10.83 15.72 -5.98
C PRO A 162 -11.00 16.95 -6.87
N ARG A 163 -10.82 16.80 -8.19
CA ARG A 163 -10.99 17.89 -9.16
C ARG A 163 -12.30 18.65 -9.03
N ALA A 164 -13.42 17.94 -8.82
CA ALA A 164 -14.72 18.58 -8.68
C ALA A 164 -14.80 19.50 -7.45
N GLU A 165 -14.03 19.22 -6.40
CA GLU A 165 -13.95 20.08 -5.21
C GLU A 165 -13.04 21.30 -5.46
N ILE A 166 -11.99 21.16 -6.27
CA ILE A 166 -11.11 22.27 -6.68
C ILE A 166 -11.81 23.24 -7.64
N GLU A 167 -12.59 22.71 -8.58
CA GLU A 167 -13.33 23.50 -9.57
C GLU A 167 -14.66 24.07 -9.01
N GLY A 168 -15.14 23.55 -7.88
CA GLY A 168 -16.35 24.00 -7.21
C GLY A 168 -16.16 25.31 -6.44
N GLU A 169 -17.28 25.84 -5.92
CA GLU A 169 -17.23 27.06 -5.10
C GLU A 169 -16.98 26.72 -3.62
N MET A 170 -16.35 27.65 -2.89
CA MET A 170 -16.17 27.51 -1.45
C MET A 170 -17.54 27.41 -0.75
N GLY A 171 -17.79 26.28 -0.10
CA GLY A 171 -19.06 26.00 0.58
C GLY A 171 -19.91 24.94 -0.12
N ASP A 172 -19.54 24.50 -1.32
CA ASP A 172 -20.20 23.41 -2.01
C ASP A 172 -20.04 22.08 -1.25
N ALA A 173 -21.15 21.35 -1.14
CA ALA A 173 -21.19 20.10 -0.38
C ALA A 173 -20.66 18.92 -1.19
N HIS A 174 -19.38 18.58 -1.01
CA HIS A 174 -18.72 17.43 -1.65
C HIS A 174 -18.59 16.22 -0.69
N MET A 175 -19.68 15.82 -0.05
CA MET A 175 -19.65 14.81 1.01
C MET A 175 -19.06 13.46 0.53
N GLY A 176 -17.91 13.08 1.10
CA GLY A 176 -17.29 11.78 0.91
C GLY A 176 -16.65 11.56 -0.45
N LEU A 177 -16.44 12.60 -1.25
CA LEU A 177 -15.86 12.49 -2.59
C LEU A 177 -14.43 11.92 -2.54
N GLN A 178 -13.58 12.46 -1.66
CA GLN A 178 -12.22 11.95 -1.43
C GLN A 178 -12.20 10.48 -0.96
N ALA A 179 -13.13 10.08 -0.09
CA ALA A 179 -13.21 8.69 0.37
C ALA A 179 -13.57 7.71 -0.76
N ARG A 180 -14.43 8.13 -1.69
CA ARG A 180 -14.77 7.35 -2.89
C ARG A 180 -13.58 7.25 -3.84
N LEU A 181 -12.87 8.36 -4.07
CA LEU A 181 -11.65 8.41 -4.87
C LEU A 181 -10.60 7.42 -4.33
N MET A 182 -10.28 7.50 -3.04
CA MET A 182 -9.33 6.58 -2.39
C MET A 182 -9.78 5.12 -2.49
N SER A 183 -11.07 4.84 -2.27
CA SER A 183 -11.63 3.49 -2.39
C SER A 183 -11.49 2.91 -3.80
N GLN A 184 -11.68 3.74 -4.83
CA GLN A 184 -11.55 3.33 -6.23
C GLN A 184 -10.09 3.12 -6.62
N ALA A 185 -9.21 4.05 -6.22
CA ALA A 185 -7.80 4.00 -6.53
C ALA A 185 -7.11 2.79 -5.87
N LEU A 186 -7.28 2.61 -4.56
CA LEU A 186 -6.66 1.49 -3.84
C LEU A 186 -7.09 0.12 -4.40
N ARG A 187 -8.37 -0.02 -4.76
CA ARG A 187 -8.88 -1.25 -5.39
C ARG A 187 -8.14 -1.61 -6.68
N LYS A 188 -7.73 -0.62 -7.48
CA LYS A 188 -6.94 -0.82 -8.71
C LYS A 188 -5.45 -1.02 -8.40
N LEU A 189 -4.92 -0.23 -7.47
CA LEU A 189 -3.50 -0.16 -7.16
C LEU A 189 -2.99 -1.42 -6.44
N THR A 190 -3.73 -1.99 -5.49
CA THR A 190 -3.22 -3.09 -4.64
C THR A 190 -2.65 -4.26 -5.43
N ALA A 191 -3.33 -4.67 -6.52
CA ALA A 191 -2.86 -5.76 -7.35
C ALA A 191 -1.61 -5.39 -8.18
N ALA A 192 -1.51 -4.13 -8.62
CA ALA A 192 -0.34 -3.64 -9.35
C ALA A 192 0.88 -3.47 -8.42
N ILE A 193 0.65 -2.96 -7.21
CA ILE A 193 1.64 -2.82 -6.13
C ILE A 193 2.25 -4.18 -5.78
N ALA A 194 1.41 -5.20 -5.57
CA ALA A 194 1.89 -6.54 -5.23
C ALA A 194 2.75 -7.16 -6.35
N LYS A 195 2.43 -6.91 -7.62
CA LYS A 195 3.16 -7.47 -8.78
C LYS A 195 4.47 -6.74 -9.08
N SER A 196 4.53 -5.44 -8.82
CA SER A 196 5.71 -4.60 -9.06
C SER A 196 6.71 -4.64 -7.91
N HIS A 197 6.32 -5.16 -6.74
CA HIS A 197 7.10 -5.10 -5.50
C HIS A 197 7.40 -3.68 -5.01
N THR A 198 6.72 -2.65 -5.54
CA THR A 198 6.79 -1.27 -5.06
C THR A 198 6.12 -1.15 -3.70
N THR A 199 6.75 -0.48 -2.73
CA THR A 199 6.09 -0.04 -1.49
C THR A 199 5.45 1.31 -1.71
N VAL A 200 4.15 1.45 -1.46
CA VAL A 200 3.44 2.74 -1.58
C VAL A 200 3.06 3.23 -0.18
N ILE A 201 3.67 4.34 0.24
CA ILE A 201 3.49 4.94 1.55
C ILE A 201 2.57 6.15 1.42
N PHE A 202 1.45 6.13 2.13
CA PHE A 202 0.56 7.26 2.27
C PHE A 202 0.82 7.95 3.61
N ILE A 203 1.21 9.22 3.56
CA ILE A 203 1.21 10.08 4.74
C ILE A 203 -0.23 10.54 4.98
N ASN A 204 -0.67 10.50 6.24
CA ASN A 204 -1.99 10.96 6.62
C ASN A 204 -1.96 11.78 7.90
N GLN A 205 -3.03 12.53 8.13
CA GLN A 205 -3.18 13.40 9.28
C GLN A 205 -4.27 12.85 10.20
N ILE A 206 -4.13 13.10 11.50
CA ILE A 206 -5.19 12.80 12.46
C ILE A 206 -6.29 13.86 12.34
N ARG A 207 -7.54 13.43 12.44
CA ARG A 207 -8.75 14.24 12.54
C ARG A 207 -9.58 13.73 13.72
N MET A 208 -10.50 14.55 14.22
CA MET A 208 -11.43 14.14 15.26
C MET A 208 -12.82 13.92 14.69
N LYS A 209 -13.46 12.80 15.03
CA LYS A 209 -14.88 12.58 14.75
C LYS A 209 -15.73 13.34 15.76
N LEU A 210 -16.49 14.31 15.27
CA LEU A 210 -17.48 15.03 16.07
C LEU A 210 -18.57 14.05 16.55
N GLY A 211 -19.02 14.22 17.79
CA GLY A 211 -20.13 13.43 18.38
C GLY A 211 -19.74 12.09 19.02
N VAL A 212 -18.46 11.76 19.12
CA VAL A 212 -18.00 10.57 19.87
C VAL A 212 -17.92 10.91 21.36
N MET A 213 -18.80 10.33 22.17
CA MET A 213 -18.82 10.49 23.65
C MET A 213 -18.04 9.41 24.41
N PHE A 214 -17.74 8.28 23.76
CA PHE A 214 -17.00 7.15 24.35
C PHE A 214 -16.02 6.55 23.32
N GLY A 215 -14.81 6.21 23.77
CA GLY A 215 -13.76 5.62 22.92
C GLY A 215 -12.76 6.64 22.36
N ASN A 216 -11.94 6.23 21.39
CA ASN A 216 -10.99 7.12 20.73
C ASN A 216 -11.71 7.91 19.60
N PRO A 217 -11.78 9.26 19.66
CA PRO A 217 -12.39 10.07 18.62
C PRO A 217 -11.49 10.25 17.38
N GLU A 218 -10.23 9.82 17.43
CA GLU A 218 -9.27 9.99 16.34
C GLU A 218 -9.66 9.20 15.09
N THR A 219 -9.44 9.83 13.95
CA THR A 219 -9.65 9.25 12.63
C THR A 219 -8.64 9.80 11.65
N THR A 220 -8.62 9.24 10.45
CA THR A 220 -7.71 9.66 9.38
C THR A 220 -8.50 10.09 8.15
N THR A 221 -7.90 10.92 7.31
CA THR A 221 -8.53 11.48 6.11
C THR A 221 -8.61 10.43 5.00
N GLY A 222 -9.48 10.63 3.99
CA GLY A 222 -9.64 9.69 2.86
C GLY A 222 -10.55 8.47 3.13
N GLY A 223 -11.30 8.48 4.23
CA GLY A 223 -12.25 7.41 4.58
C GLY A 223 -11.58 6.15 5.11
N ASN A 224 -12.27 5.01 5.05
CA ASN A 224 -11.77 3.77 5.67
C ASN A 224 -10.95 2.88 4.71
N ALA A 225 -10.92 3.18 3.41
CA ALA A 225 -10.29 2.30 2.43
C ALA A 225 -8.83 2.01 2.78
N LEU A 226 -8.05 3.06 3.04
CA LEU A 226 -6.62 2.93 3.34
C LEU A 226 -6.34 1.97 4.51
N LYS A 227 -7.17 2.01 5.55
CA LYS A 227 -7.08 1.13 6.73
C LYS A 227 -7.27 -0.36 6.42
N PHE A 228 -7.99 -0.69 5.35
CA PHE A 228 -8.21 -2.09 4.95
C PHE A 228 -7.15 -2.60 3.96
N TYR A 229 -6.41 -1.70 3.31
CA TYR A 229 -5.41 -2.06 2.30
C TYR A 229 -3.97 -1.96 2.81
N ALA A 230 -3.72 -1.21 3.88
CA ALA A 230 -2.43 -1.10 4.56
C ALA A 230 -2.12 -2.31 5.46
#